data_AF-A0A352PNV1-F1
#
_entry.id   AF-A0A352PNV1-F1
#
_cell.length_a   1.000
_cell.length_b   1.000
_cell.length_c   1.000
_cell.angle_alpha   90.00
_cell.angle_beta   90.00
_cell.angle_gamma   90.00
#
_symmetry.space_group_name_H-M   'P 1'
#
loop_
_entity.id
_entity.type
_entity.pdbx_description
1 polymer ?
#
loop_
_entity_poly.entity_id
_entity_poly.type
_entity_poly.pdbx_seq_one_letter_code
_entity_poly.pdbx_strand_id
1 'polypeptide(L)' 'MPPIVCIVGASNSGKTTFLEKLIPELVRRGYRIGTVKHDAHGFEMDREGKDTWRHRNAGAQTIAIASP' A
#
# COMPACT_ATOMS: atom_id res chain seq x y z
N MET A 1 -18.78 -5.84 4.19
CA MET A 1 -17.83 -4.86 3.62
C MET A 1 -16.54 -4.95 4.43
N PRO A 2 -15.35 -5.13 3.81
CA PRO A 2 -14.10 -5.20 4.57
C PRO A 2 -13.83 -3.86 5.29
N PRO A 3 -13.18 -3.86 6.46
CA PRO A 3 -12.78 -2.62 7.12
C PRO A 3 -11.77 -1.85 6.24
N ILE A 4 -11.92 -0.53 6.17
CA ILE A 4 -11.05 0.36 5.39
C ILE A 4 -10.34 1.33 6.34
N VAL A 5 -9.03 1.42 6.22
CA VAL A 5 -8.19 2.35 6.98
C VAL A 5 -7.36 3.18 6.00
N CYS A 6 -7.48 4.50 6.07
CA CYS A 6 -6.74 5.43 5.24
C CYS A 6 -5.48 5.93 5.96
N ILE A 7 -4.31 5.73 5.36
CA ILE A 7 -3.04 6.29 5.85
C ILE A 7 -2.73 7.55 5.06
N VAL A 8 -2.91 8.72 5.69
CA VAL A 8 -2.75 10.04 5.07
C VAL A 8 -1.59 10.81 5.70
N GLY A 9 -0.98 11.70 4.92
CA GLY A 9 0.16 12.51 5.36
C GLY A 9 0.88 13.14 4.18
N ALA A 10 1.70 14.15 4.45
CA ALA A 10 2.50 14.85 3.44
C ALA A 10 3.44 13.92 2.67
N SER A 11 3.86 14.32 1.47
CA SER A 11 4.89 13.61 0.72
C SER A 11 6.14 13.42 1.58
N ASN A 12 6.78 12.24 1.47
CA ASN A 12 7.95 11.86 2.27
C ASN A 12 7.73 11.78 3.81
N SER A 13 6.49 11.71 4.30
CA SER A 13 6.19 11.55 5.74
C SER A 13 6.37 10.12 6.29
N GLY A 14 6.92 9.19 5.50
CA GLY A 14 7.12 7.79 5.91
C GLY A 14 5.93 6.84 5.74
N LYS A 15 4.86 7.22 5.03
CA LYS A 15 3.66 6.37 4.82
C LYS A 15 3.99 4.99 4.26
N THR A 16 4.80 4.94 3.20
CA THR A 16 5.19 3.67 2.57
C THR A 16 5.98 2.81 3.53
N THR A 17 6.95 3.40 4.24
CA THR A 17 7.75 2.69 5.26
C THR A 17 6.89 2.17 6.42
N PHE A 18 5.85 2.90 6.81
CA PHE A 18 4.90 2.43 7.81
C PHE A 18 4.11 1.22 7.30
N LEU A 19 3.58 1.29 6.08
CA LEU A 19 2.83 0.20 5.46
C LEU A 19 3.67 -1.06 5.26
N GLU A 20 4.94 -0.92 4.88
CA GLU A 20 5.89 -2.04 4.79
C GLU A 20 6.07 -2.81 6.11
N LYS A 21 5.89 -2.15 7.25
CA LYS A 21 5.98 -2.80 8.58
C LYS A 21 4.63 -3.31 9.06
N LEU A 22 3.55 -2.60 8.74
CA LEU A 22 2.20 -2.96 9.17
C LEU A 22 1.65 -4.19 8.40
N ILE A 23 1.84 -4.23 7.09
CA ILE A 23 1.29 -5.30 6.24
C ILE A 23 1.79 -6.69 6.67
N PRO A 24 3.11 -6.93 6.87
CA PRO A 24 3.60 -8.24 7.29
C PRO A 24 3.05 -8.65 8.65
N GLU A 25 2.92 -7.69 9.58
CA GLU A 25 2.38 -7.96 10.92
C GLU A 25 0.90 -8.36 10.86
N LEU A 26 0.08 -7.72 10.02
CA LEU A 26 -1.32 -8.10 9.83
C LEU A 26 -1.45 -9.45 9.12
N VAL A 27 -0.63 -9.69 8.10
CA VAL A 27 -0.58 -10.99 7.41
C VAL A 27 -0.19 -12.11 8.38
N ARG A 28 0.81 -11.88 9.25
CA ARG A 28 1.23 -12.81 10.31
C ARG A 28 0.10 -13.15 11.29
N ARG A 29 -0.82 -12.21 11.51
CA ARG A 29 -2.03 -12.41 12.34
C ARG A 29 -3.17 -13.14 11.60
N GLY A 30 -2.97 -13.53 10.34
CA GLY A 30 -3.93 -14.28 9.53
C GLY A 30 -4.88 -13.40 8.71
N TYR A 31 -4.66 -12.08 8.63
CA TYR A 31 -5.48 -11.20 7.82
C TYR A 31 -5.09 -11.24 6.34
N ARG A 32 -6.09 -11.17 5.47
CA ARG A 32 -5.90 -10.94 4.03
C ARG A 32 -5.88 -9.44 3.77
N ILE A 33 -4.73 -8.93 3.32
CA ILE A 33 -4.51 -7.49 3.16
C ILE A 33 -4.53 -7.11 1.68
N GLY A 34 -5.36 -6.13 1.36
CA GLY A 34 -5.31 -5.39 0.09
C GLY A 34 -4.86 -3.96 0.33
N THR A 35 -4.18 -3.36 -0.64
CA THR A 35 -3.77 -1.94 -0.58
C THR A 35 -4.23 -1.20 -1.83
N VAL A 36 -4.63 0.06 -1.63
CA VAL A 36 -4.98 0.98 -2.71
C VAL A 36 -4.11 2.21 -2.57
N LYS A 37 -3.35 2.55 -3.62
CA LYS A 37 -2.58 3.78 -3.69
C LYS A 37 -3.37 4.81 -4.50
N HIS A 38 -3.58 5.99 -3.92
CA HIS A 38 -4.02 7.14 -4.71
C HIS A 38 -2.80 7.83 -5.32
N ASP A 39 -2.76 7.96 -6.64
CA ASP A 39 -1.70 8.66 -7.35
C ASP A 39 -2.23 9.95 -7.98
N ALA A 40 -1.84 11.08 -7.38
CA ALA A 40 -2.27 12.41 -7.82
C ALA A 40 -1.45 12.95 -9.01
N HIS A 41 -0.35 12.29 -9.38
CA HIS A 41 0.57 12.77 -10.42
C HIS A 41 0.45 12.02 -11.76
N GLY A 42 -0.57 11.16 -11.90
CA GLY A 42 -0.79 10.33 -13.08
C GLY A 42 -0.38 8.87 -12.85
N PHE A 43 -1.08 7.94 -13.50
CA PHE A 43 -0.85 6.51 -13.33
C PHE A 43 0.54 6.10 -13.85
N GLU A 44 1.43 5.73 -12.93
CA GLU A 44 2.66 5.01 -13.25
C GLU A 44 2.46 3.50 -13.02
N MET A 45 2.82 2.70 -14.03
CA MET A 45 2.81 1.25 -13.90
C MET A 45 3.76 0.81 -12.79
N ASP A 46 3.36 -0.21 -12.03
CA ASP A 46 4.14 -0.75 -10.92
C ASP A 46 5.53 -1.20 -11.39
N ARG A 47 6.56 -0.73 -10.71
CA ARG A 47 7.97 -1.04 -10.98
C ARG A 47 8.69 -1.27 -9.65
N GLU A 48 9.81 -1.98 -9.72
CA GLU A 48 10.66 -2.20 -8.56
C GLU A 48 10.96 -0.89 -7.82
N GLY A 49 10.79 -0.92 -6.49
CA GLY A 49 10.99 0.23 -5.61
C GLY A 49 9.81 1.21 -5.47
N LYS A 50 8.74 1.10 -6.28
CA LYS A 50 7.52 1.93 -6.12
C LYS A 50 6.64 1.44 -4.97
N ASP A 51 5.75 2.30 -4.48
CA ASP A 51 4.93 2.00 -3.29
C ASP A 51 4.12 0.70 -3.43
N THR A 52 3.49 0.47 -4.57
CA THR A 52 2.70 -0.73 -4.83
C THR A 52 3.54 -2.01 -4.88
N TRP A 53 4.73 -1.95 -5.48
CA TRP A 53 5.72 -3.04 -5.45
C TRP A 53 6.16 -3.33 -4.02
N ARG A 54 6.46 -2.28 -3.23
CA ARG A 54 6.85 -2.40 -1.82
C ARG A 54 5.73 -3.03 -0.98
N HIS A 55 4.47 -2.64 -1.20
CA HIS A 55 3.32 -3.23 -0.50
C HIS A 55 3.10 -4.70 -0.88
N ARG A 56 3.25 -5.05 -2.16
CA ARG A 56 3.17 -6.44 -2.63
C ARG A 56 4.24 -7.29 -1.96
N ASN A 57 5.49 -6.81 -1.92
CA ASN A 57 6.59 -7.50 -1.24
C ASN A 57 6.39 -7.62 0.27
N ALA A 58 5.71 -6.66 0.89
CA ALA A 58 5.34 -6.71 2.30
C ALA A 58 4.22 -7.74 2.60
N GLY A 59 3.62 -8.36 1.58
CA GLY A 59 2.62 -9.41 1.73
C GLY A 59 1.19 -9.00 1.38
N ALA A 60 0.97 -7.82 0.80
CA ALA A 60 -0.35 -7.46 0.29
C ALA A 60 -0.75 -8.39 -0.87
N GLN A 61 -1.90 -9.05 -0.74
CA GLN A 61 -2.40 -10.02 -1.73
C GLN A 61 -3.07 -9.35 -2.93
N THR A 62 -3.52 -8.11 -2.75
CA THR A 62 -4.18 -7.32 -3.79
C THR A 62 -3.65 -5.90 -3.73
N ILE A 63 -3.26 -5.37 -4.89
CA ILE A 63 -2.79 -4.00 -5.05
C ILE A 63 -3.62 -3.32 -6.13
N ALA A 64 -4.00 -2.07 -5.88
CA ALA A 64 -4.64 -1.23 -6.87
C ALA A 64 -4.04 0.17 -6.83
N ILE A 65 -4.03 0.84 -7.98
CA ILE A 65 -3.68 2.25 -8.11
C ILE A 65 -4.92 2.95 -8.63
N ALA A 66 -5.28 4.06 -7.98
CA ALA A 66 -6.36 4.95 -8.40
C ALA A 66 -5.76 6.31 -8.71
N SER A 67 -5.85 6.72 -9.96
CA SER A 67 -5.47 8.05 -10.45
C SER A 67 -6.72 8.73 -11.05
N PRO A 68 -6.79 10.07 -11.12
CA PRO A 68 -7.85 10.79 -11.82
C PRO A 68 -8.03 10.36 -13.28
#